data_AF-A0A6A4V4N1-F1
#
_entry.id   AF-A0A6A4V4N1-F1
#
_cell.length_a   1.000
_cell.length_b   1.000
_cell.length_c   1.000
_cell.angle_alpha   90.00
_cell.angle_beta   90.00
_cell.angle_gamma   90.00
#
_symmetry.space_group_name_H-M   'P 1'
#
loop_
_entity.id
_entity.type
_entity.pdbx_description
1 polymer ?
#
loop_
_entity_poly.entity_id
_entity_poly.type
_entity_poly.pdbx_seq_one_letter_code
_entity_poly.pdbx_strand_id
1 'polypeptide(L)'
;MCVEAVFQYLRFVKVVNTYIPRFMHKASGLVWGGSLVPVVCVLASRPHCYDSQEHVCWMDFQSFRYALVLPMLVLMVINAALYVRIVCALYCGRERRLRTNQPEQQLARRRLRVSMVTPVMLGLAWIFGFLAVREGRLVFALLFCICSTLQGV
;
A
#
# COMPACT_ATOMS: atom_id res chain seq x y z
N MET A 1 4.99 0.41 -0.21
CA MET A 1 3.66 -0.11 -0.64
C MET A 1 3.22 0.45 -1.97
N CYS A 2 3.06 1.77 -2.15
CA CYS A 2 2.56 2.30 -3.43
C CYS A 2 3.46 2.02 -4.64
N VAL A 3 4.79 2.07 -4.49
CA VAL A 3 5.70 1.71 -5.60
C VAL A 3 5.54 0.24 -5.98
N GLU A 4 5.41 -0.66 -5.01
CA GLU A 4 5.14 -2.08 -5.25
C GLU A 4 3.79 -2.29 -5.98
N ALA A 5 2.75 -1.57 -5.55
CA ALA A 5 1.44 -1.58 -6.20
C ALA A 5 1.53 -1.16 -7.67
N VAL A 6 2.27 -0.08 -7.95
CA VAL A 6 2.51 0.39 -9.33
C VAL A 6 3.33 -0.61 -10.12
N PHE A 7 4.36 -1.21 -9.53
CA PHE A 7 5.19 -2.22 -10.19
C PHE A 7 4.36 -3.48 -10.57
N GLN A 8 3.52 -3.96 -9.66
CA GLN A 8 2.59 -5.07 -9.92
C GLN A 8 1.57 -4.70 -11.00
N TYR A 9 1.02 -3.47 -10.97
CA TYR A 9 0.11 -2.98 -12.00
C TYR A 9 0.77 -2.95 -13.39
N LEU A 10 2.00 -2.42 -13.49
CA LEU A 10 2.75 -2.41 -14.74
C LEU A 10 3.02 -3.83 -15.25
N ARG A 11 3.27 -4.78 -14.34
CA ARG A 11 3.54 -6.18 -14.69
C ARG A 11 2.30 -6.96 -15.15
N PHE A 12 1.16 -6.78 -14.49
CA PHE A 12 -0.04 -7.59 -14.75
C PHE A 12 -1.03 -6.93 -15.70
N VAL A 13 -1.14 -5.60 -15.68
CA VAL A 13 -2.14 -4.86 -16.47
C VAL A 13 -1.50 -4.26 -17.72
N LYS A 14 -0.37 -3.55 -17.57
CA LYS A 14 0.25 -2.80 -18.67
C LYS A 14 1.45 -3.55 -19.27
N VAL A 15 1.17 -4.63 -20.01
CA VAL A 15 2.23 -5.53 -20.52
C VAL A 15 2.93 -5.08 -21.81
N VAL A 16 2.50 -3.97 -22.45
CA VAL A 16 3.08 -3.48 -23.72
C VAL A 16 3.75 -2.13 -23.51
N ASN A 17 4.99 -2.00 -24.01
CA ASN A 17 5.80 -0.78 -23.98
C ASN A 17 5.94 -0.14 -22.58
N THR A 18 6.27 -0.94 -21.58
CA THR A 18 6.40 -0.49 -20.17
C THR A 18 7.82 -0.26 -19.69
N TYR A 19 8.79 -0.15 -20.60
CA TYR A 19 10.18 0.10 -20.24
C TYR A 19 10.38 1.54 -19.74
N ILE A 20 10.57 1.68 -18.43
CA ILE A 20 10.93 2.95 -17.79
C ILE A 20 12.40 2.87 -17.39
N PRO A 21 13.31 3.63 -18.03
CA PRO A 21 14.72 3.59 -17.68
C PRO A 21 14.91 4.11 -16.25
N ARG A 22 15.71 3.36 -15.46
CA ARG A 22 16.06 3.64 -14.06
C ARG A 22 14.83 3.86 -13.15
N PHE A 23 13.77 3.09 -13.36
CA PHE A 23 12.53 3.17 -12.57
C PHE A 23 12.78 3.17 -11.06
N MET A 24 13.61 2.25 -10.55
CA MET A 24 13.86 2.13 -9.10
C MET A 24 14.52 3.38 -8.52
N HIS A 25 15.47 4.02 -9.22
CA HIS A 25 16.10 5.25 -8.73
C HIS A 25 15.12 6.42 -8.71
N LYS A 26 14.31 6.57 -9.76
CA LYS A 26 13.28 7.62 -9.83
C LYS A 26 12.20 7.43 -8.75
N ALA A 27 11.74 6.20 -8.58
CA ALA A 27 10.76 5.85 -7.55
C ALA A 27 11.32 6.03 -6.14
N SER A 28 12.56 5.64 -5.90
CA SER A 28 13.25 5.83 -4.62
C SER A 28 13.32 7.31 -4.25
N GLY A 29 13.79 8.17 -5.16
CA GLY A 29 13.83 9.62 -4.94
C GLY A 29 12.45 10.21 -4.62
N LEU A 30 11.41 9.78 -5.35
CA LEU A 30 10.03 10.22 -5.12
C LEU A 30 9.50 9.78 -3.75
N VAL A 31 9.73 8.53 -3.34
CA VAL A 31 9.23 8.00 -2.07
C VAL A 31 9.95 8.63 -0.89
N TRP A 32 11.28 8.62 -0.89
CA TRP A 32 12.05 9.20 0.21
C TRP A 32 11.80 10.71 0.33
N GLY A 33 11.79 11.42 -0.80
CA GLY A 33 11.44 12.84 -0.82
C GLY A 33 10.02 13.08 -0.33
N GLY A 34 9.03 12.37 -0.87
CA GLY A 34 7.63 12.51 -0.51
C GLY A 34 7.33 12.19 0.96
N SER A 35 8.02 11.23 1.57
CA SER A 35 7.90 10.90 2.99
C SER A 35 8.50 11.98 3.91
N LEU A 36 9.53 12.70 3.45
CA LEU A 36 10.15 13.80 4.19
C LEU A 36 9.28 15.06 4.21
N VAL A 37 8.54 15.33 3.12
CA VAL A 37 7.70 16.53 2.98
C VAL A 37 6.79 16.79 4.18
N PRO A 38 5.89 15.86 4.61
CA PRO A 38 4.98 16.13 5.72
C PRO A 38 5.71 16.38 7.04
N VAL A 39 6.84 15.70 7.28
CA VAL A 39 7.65 15.88 8.50
C VAL A 39 8.29 17.27 8.52
N VAL A 40 8.92 17.68 7.41
CA VAL A 40 9.56 18.99 7.29
C VAL A 40 8.53 20.11 7.34
N CYS A 41 7.39 19.96 6.68
CA CYS A 41 6.30 20.95 6.71
C CYS A 41 5.79 21.19 8.14
N VAL A 42 5.65 20.15 8.94
CA VAL A 42 5.23 20.29 10.34
C VAL A 42 6.32 20.97 11.14
N LEU A 43 7.56 20.50 11.03
CA LEU A 43 8.67 21.04 11.82
C LEU A 43 8.88 22.53 11.52
N ALA A 44 8.69 22.95 10.26
CA ALA A 44 8.80 24.34 9.85
C ALA A 44 7.60 25.20 10.28
N SER A 45 6.39 24.66 10.31
CA SER A 45 5.18 25.42 10.63
C SER A 45 4.90 25.50 12.14
N ARG A 46 5.10 24.41 12.88
CA ARG A 46 4.79 24.31 14.31
C ARG A 46 5.76 23.36 15.04
N PRO A 47 7.01 23.78 15.29
CA PRO A 47 7.99 22.95 15.98
C PRO A 47 7.57 22.59 17.42
N HIS A 48 6.83 23.47 18.10
CA HIS A 48 6.32 23.24 19.45
C HIS A 48 5.21 22.17 19.54
N CYS A 49 4.65 21.70 18.42
CA CYS A 49 3.65 20.63 18.43
C CYS A 49 4.19 19.26 18.85
N TYR A 50 5.51 19.08 18.93
CA TYR A 50 6.15 17.84 19.41
C TYR A 50 6.36 17.80 20.93
N ASP A 51 6.12 18.92 21.62
CA ASP A 51 6.38 19.09 23.06
C ASP A 51 5.14 18.83 23.93
N SER A 52 4.09 18.26 23.34
CA SER A 52 2.72 18.35 23.87
C SER A 52 2.34 17.26 24.88
N GLN A 53 3.23 16.33 25.23
CA GLN A 53 2.93 15.28 26.22
C GLN A 53 4.09 15.07 27.21
N GLU A 54 3.80 15.23 28.50
CA GLU A 54 4.76 15.19 29.62
C GLU A 54 5.57 13.87 29.73
N HIS A 55 5.15 12.79 29.06
CA HIS A 55 5.78 11.47 29.14
C HIS A 55 6.11 10.83 27.77
N VAL A 56 5.69 11.42 26.65
CA VAL A 56 5.96 10.88 25.31
C VAL A 56 6.19 12.04 24.34
N CYS A 57 7.36 12.13 23.72
CA CYS A 57 7.59 13.09 22.64
C CYS A 57 6.76 12.65 21.41
N TRP A 58 5.57 13.23 21.27
CA TRP A 58 4.64 12.95 20.19
C TRP A 58 3.93 14.22 19.73
N MET A 59 3.55 14.20 18.46
CA MET A 59 2.91 15.31 17.76
C MET A 59 1.47 15.51 18.24
N ASP A 60 1.03 16.77 18.37
CA ASP A 60 -0.36 17.10 18.67
C ASP A 60 -1.36 16.41 17.71
N PHE A 61 -2.53 16.03 18.24
CA PHE A 61 -3.51 15.18 17.55
C PHE A 61 -4.08 15.81 16.28
N GLN A 62 -4.24 17.14 16.25
CA GLN A 62 -4.69 17.87 15.06
C GLN A 62 -3.63 17.79 13.95
N SER A 63 -2.38 18.12 14.30
CA SER A 63 -1.26 18.08 13.36
C SER A 63 -1.00 16.67 12.84
N PHE A 64 -1.10 15.65 13.70
CA PHE A 64 -0.99 14.23 13.33
C PHE A 64 -2.04 13.82 12.30
N ARG A 65 -3.29 14.26 12.47
CA ARG A 65 -4.39 13.90 11.56
C ARG A 65 -4.16 14.42 10.14
N TYR A 66 -3.77 15.68 10.00
CA TYR A 66 -3.57 16.28 8.68
C TYR A 66 -2.23 15.88 8.05
N ALA A 67 -1.16 15.80 8.84
CA ALA A 67 0.18 15.54 8.31
C ALA A 67 0.45 14.06 8.01
N LEU A 68 -0.17 13.13 8.74
CA LEU A 68 0.13 11.69 8.63
C LEU A 68 -1.10 10.88 8.22
N VAL A 69 -2.23 11.02 8.91
CA VAL A 69 -3.41 10.19 8.65
C VAL A 69 -4.03 10.48 7.28
N LEU A 70 -4.18 11.74 6.91
CA LEU A 70 -4.74 12.13 5.61
C LEU A 70 -3.93 11.59 4.41
N PRO A 71 -2.61 11.83 4.29
CA PRO A 71 -1.84 11.29 3.18
C PRO A 71 -1.82 9.76 3.19
N MET A 72 -1.78 9.12 4.36
CA MET A 72 -1.87 7.67 4.48
C MET A 72 -3.20 7.13 3.90
N LEU A 73 -4.32 7.76 4.23
CA LEU A 73 -5.64 7.37 3.73
C LEU A 73 -5.70 7.48 2.21
N VAL A 74 -5.17 8.57 1.64
CA VAL A 74 -5.09 8.77 0.18
C VAL A 74 -4.27 7.66 -0.48
N LEU A 75 -3.09 7.33 0.07
CA LEU A 75 -2.25 6.24 -0.44
C LEU A 75 -2.96 4.88 -0.36
N MET A 76 -3.73 4.65 0.71
CA MET A 76 -4.50 3.42 0.87
C MET A 76 -5.61 3.28 -0.17
N VAL A 77 -6.33 4.36 -0.48
CA VAL A 77 -7.35 4.39 -1.55
C VAL A 77 -6.71 4.12 -2.91
N ILE A 78 -5.55 4.72 -3.20
CA ILE A 78 -4.82 4.47 -4.45
C ILE A 78 -4.42 3.00 -4.56
N ASN A 79 -3.87 2.42 -3.48
CA ASN A 79 -3.49 1.01 -3.46
C ASN A 79 -4.70 0.08 -3.63
N ALA A 80 -5.83 0.39 -2.99
CA ALA A 80 -7.07 -0.36 -3.16
C ALA A 80 -7.56 -0.32 -4.61
N ALA A 81 -7.55 0.86 -5.25
CA ALA A 81 -7.92 1.00 -6.65
C ALA A 81 -6.99 0.20 -7.57
N LEU A 82 -5.67 0.24 -7.35
CA LEU A 82 -4.70 -0.56 -8.11
C LEU A 82 -4.93 -2.05 -7.92
N TYR A 83 -5.19 -2.51 -6.69
CA TYR A 83 -5.51 -3.90 -6.40
C TYR A 83 -6.75 -4.37 -7.17
N VAL A 84 -7.84 -3.60 -7.12
CA VAL A 84 -9.06 -3.92 -7.88
C VAL A 84 -8.76 -4.00 -9.38
N ARG A 85 -7.98 -3.07 -9.94
CA ARG A 85 -7.58 -3.12 -11.37
C ARG A 85 -6.76 -4.36 -11.70
N ILE A 86 -5.82 -4.76 -10.84
CA ILE A 86 -5.00 -5.97 -11.02
C ILE A 86 -5.90 -7.20 -10.99
N VAL A 87 -6.78 -7.34 -10.00
CA VAL A 87 -7.72 -8.46 -9.89
C VAL A 87 -8.65 -8.50 -11.09
N CYS A 88 -9.30 -7.39 -11.45
CA CYS A 88 -10.14 -7.33 -12.65
C CYS A 88 -9.36 -7.70 -13.92
N ALA A 89 -8.11 -7.28 -14.08
CA ALA A 89 -7.31 -7.68 -15.24
C ALA A 89 -6.97 -9.18 -15.23
N LEU A 90 -6.79 -9.80 -14.05
CA LEU A 90 -6.50 -11.22 -13.91
C LEU A 90 -7.72 -12.12 -14.17
N TYR A 91 -8.92 -11.67 -13.77
CA TYR A 91 -10.17 -12.45 -13.86
C TYR A 91 -11.07 -12.06 -15.03
N CYS A 92 -11.20 -10.77 -15.33
CA CYS A 92 -12.01 -10.23 -16.43
C CYS A 92 -11.19 -9.91 -17.69
N GLY A 93 -9.86 -10.03 -17.62
CA GLY A 93 -8.97 -9.91 -18.77
C GLY A 93 -9.26 -10.99 -19.80
N ARG A 94 -10.26 -10.73 -20.64
CA ARG A 94 -10.71 -11.50 -21.80
C ARG A 94 -9.51 -12.07 -22.52
N GLU A 95 -9.32 -13.38 -22.38
CA GLU A 95 -8.46 -14.23 -23.20
C GLU A 95 -7.36 -13.50 -23.98
N ARG A 96 -6.44 -12.82 -23.30
CA ARG A 96 -5.07 -12.84 -23.81
C ARG A 96 -4.57 -14.24 -23.50
N ARG A 97 -5.01 -15.19 -24.34
CA ARG A 97 -4.25 -16.37 -24.76
C ARG A 97 -2.89 -15.87 -25.24
N LEU A 98 -2.04 -15.43 -24.31
CA LEU A 98 -0.66 -15.82 -24.38
C LEU A 98 -0.76 -17.33 -24.43
N ARG A 99 -0.51 -17.91 -25.61
CA ARG A 99 -0.24 -19.34 -25.80
C ARG A 99 0.81 -19.71 -24.77
N THR A 100 0.39 -20.04 -23.57
CA THR A 100 1.22 -20.58 -22.54
C THR A 100 0.92 -22.06 -22.61
N ASN A 101 1.94 -22.87 -22.86
CA ASN A 101 1.82 -24.34 -22.79
C ASN A 101 1.64 -24.81 -21.32
N GLN A 102 1.26 -23.91 -20.40
CA GLN A 102 1.03 -24.25 -19.01
C GLN A 102 -0.40 -24.77 -18.85
N PRO A 103 -0.58 -25.88 -18.11
CA PRO A 103 -1.90 -26.42 -17.85
C PRO A 103 -2.78 -25.38 -17.15
N GLU A 104 -4.05 -25.32 -17.54
CA GLU A 104 -5.10 -24.43 -16.99
C GLU A 104 -5.09 -24.39 -15.45
N GLN A 105 -4.82 -25.53 -14.81
CA GLN A 105 -4.71 -25.66 -13.36
C GLN A 105 -3.55 -24.85 -12.75
N GLN A 106 -2.38 -24.78 -13.41
CA GLN A 106 -1.25 -23.99 -12.92
C GLN A 106 -1.52 -22.49 -13.05
N LEU A 107 -2.19 -22.07 -14.13
CA LEU A 107 -2.59 -20.69 -14.33
C LEU A 107 -3.64 -20.25 -13.29
N ALA A 108 -4.63 -21.10 -13.02
CA ALA A 108 -5.64 -20.85 -11.99
C ALA A 108 -5.02 -20.75 -10.59
N ARG A 109 -4.12 -21.69 -10.21
CA ARG A 109 -3.38 -21.64 -8.94
C ARG A 109 -2.55 -20.36 -8.82
N ARG A 110 -1.90 -19.93 -9.91
CA ARG A 110 -1.11 -18.69 -9.92
C ARG A 110 -1.99 -17.45 -9.73
N ARG A 111 -3.15 -17.38 -10.40
CA ARG A 111 -4.11 -16.26 -10.24
C ARG A 111 -4.63 -16.19 -8.80
N LEU A 112 -5.01 -17.33 -8.22
CA LEU A 112 -5.45 -17.42 -6.82
C LEU A 112 -4.36 -16.97 -5.85
N ARG A 113 -3.13 -17.47 -6.01
CA ARG A 113 -2.00 -17.09 -5.17
C ARG A 113 -1.72 -15.60 -5.25
N VAL A 114 -1.70 -15.03 -6.46
CA VAL A 114 -1.53 -13.58 -6.65
C VAL A 114 -2.67 -12.83 -5.96
N SER A 115 -3.93 -13.21 -6.16
CA SER A 115 -5.07 -12.53 -5.54
C SER A 115 -5.06 -12.59 -4.01
N MET A 116 -4.57 -13.68 -3.39
CA MET A 116 -4.51 -13.81 -1.92
C MET A 116 -3.35 -13.03 -1.30
N VAL A 117 -2.17 -13.03 -1.93
CA VAL A 117 -0.95 -12.44 -1.34
C VAL A 117 -0.85 -10.93 -1.61
N THR A 118 -1.31 -10.50 -2.78
CA THR A 118 -1.28 -9.10 -3.22
C THR A 118 -1.91 -8.11 -2.22
N PRO A 119 -3.12 -8.32 -1.65
CA PRO A 119 -3.70 -7.36 -0.71
C PRO A 119 -2.88 -7.17 0.57
N VAL A 120 -2.19 -8.21 1.04
CA VAL A 120 -1.27 -8.14 2.19
C VAL A 120 -0.06 -7.28 1.83
N MET A 121 0.57 -7.53 0.68
CA MET A 121 1.73 -6.77 0.18
C MET A 121 1.42 -5.28 -0.11
N LEU A 122 0.21 -4.96 -0.58
CA LEU A 122 -0.22 -3.58 -0.84
C LEU A 122 -0.57 -2.78 0.41
N GLY A 123 -0.64 -3.42 1.58
CA GLY A 123 -0.98 -2.78 2.84
C GLY A 123 -2.47 -2.53 3.05
N LEU A 124 -3.35 -3.30 2.41
CA LEU A 124 -4.79 -3.19 2.71
C LEU A 124 -5.13 -3.62 4.15
N ALA A 125 -4.20 -4.30 4.83
CA ALA A 125 -4.28 -4.58 6.26
C ALA A 125 -4.47 -3.32 7.12
N TRP A 126 -3.94 -2.17 6.68
CA TRP A 126 -4.11 -0.90 7.41
C TRP A 126 -5.57 -0.47 7.56
N ILE A 127 -6.49 -0.97 6.71
CA ILE A 127 -7.94 -0.78 6.88
C ILE A 127 -8.39 -1.34 8.24
N PHE A 128 -7.86 -2.50 8.66
CA PHE A 128 -8.15 -3.07 9.98
C PHE A 128 -7.58 -2.22 11.10
N GLY A 129 -6.42 -1.60 10.90
CA GLY A 129 -5.84 -0.65 11.86
C GLY A 129 -6.76 0.57 12.09
N PHE A 130 -7.34 1.12 11.02
CA PHE A 130 -8.33 2.20 11.14
C PHE A 130 -9.64 1.76 11.78
N LEU A 131 -10.13 0.55 11.47
CA LEU A 131 -11.34 0.00 12.09
C LEU A 131 -11.14 -0.32 13.59
N ALA A 132 -9.93 -0.72 13.99
CA ALA A 132 -9.59 -1.03 15.38
C ALA A 132 -9.73 0.17 16.32
N VAL A 133 -9.77 1.41 15.80
CA VAL A 133 -9.94 2.63 16.60
C VAL A 133 -11.35 2.75 17.19
N ARG A 134 -12.36 2.05 16.64
CA ARG A 134 -13.75 2.12 17.12
C ARG A 134 -14.16 0.90 17.96
N GLU A 135 -14.57 -0.19 17.34
CA GLU A 135 -15.20 -1.36 18.01
C GLU A 135 -14.51 -2.66 17.60
N GLY A 136 -14.44 -3.65 18.49
CA GLY A 136 -13.72 -4.90 18.22
C GLY A 136 -12.19 -4.73 18.14
N ARG A 137 -11.64 -3.71 18.83
CA ARG A 137 -10.23 -3.32 18.82
C ARG A 137 -9.25 -4.48 18.90
N LEU A 138 -9.52 -5.47 19.75
CA LEU A 138 -8.66 -6.65 19.90
C LEU A 138 -8.58 -7.48 18.62
N VAL A 139 -9.74 -7.78 18.00
CA VAL A 139 -9.82 -8.62 16.81
C VAL A 139 -9.15 -7.93 15.62
N PHE A 140 -9.48 -6.65 15.38
CA PHE A 140 -8.90 -5.90 14.28
C PHE A 140 -7.42 -5.60 14.47
N ALA A 141 -6.96 -5.37 15.71
CA ALA A 141 -5.54 -5.23 16.01
C ALA A 141 -4.79 -6.54 15.77
N LEU A 142 -5.35 -7.70 16.15
CA LEU A 142 -4.74 -9.01 15.88
C LEU A 142 -4.63 -9.28 14.37
N LEU A 143 -5.72 -9.04 13.62
CA LEU A 143 -5.71 -9.17 12.16
C LEU A 143 -4.67 -8.24 11.52
N PHE A 144 -4.61 -6.98 11.97
CA PHE A 144 -3.61 -6.03 11.52
C PHE A 144 -2.18 -6.51 11.78
N CYS A 145 -1.89 -7.01 13.00
CA CYS A 145 -0.59 -7.54 13.36
C CYS A 145 -0.21 -8.75 12.51
N ILE A 146 -1.10 -9.73 12.36
CA ILE A 146 -0.85 -10.95 11.56
C ILE A 146 -0.58 -10.60 10.10
N CYS A 147 -1.41 -9.73 9.50
CA CYS A 147 -1.17 -9.31 8.12
C CYS A 147 0.13 -8.52 7.96
N SER A 148 0.49 -7.69 8.95
CA SER A 148 1.71 -6.89 8.92
C SER A 148 2.96 -7.75 9.07
N THR A 149 2.94 -8.80 9.90
CA THR A 149 4.07 -9.74 10.01
C THR A 149 4.22 -10.58 8.74
N LEU A 150 3.12 -11.07 8.17
CA LEU A 150 3.11 -11.76 6.88
C LEU A 150 3.59 -10.89 5.71
N GLN A 151 3.57 -9.58 5.85
CA GLN A 151 4.06 -8.68 4.82
C GLN A 151 5.60 -8.59 4.79
N GLY A 152 6.27 -8.90 5.91
CA GLY A 152 7.73 -8.85 6.04
C GLY A 152 8.44 -10.19 5.84
N VAL A 153 7.69 -11.29 5.74
CA VAL A 153 8.18 -12.67 5.55
C VAL A 153 7.90 -13.13 4.12
#